data_AF-A0A5S3VTL2-F1
#
_entry.id   AF-A0A5S3VTL2-F1
#
_cell.length_a   1.000
_cell.length_b   1.000
_cell.length_c   1.000
_cell.angle_alpha   90.00
_cell.angle_beta   90.00
_cell.angle_gamma   90.00
#
_symmetry.space_group_name_H-M   'P 1'
#
loop_
_entity.id
_entity.type
_entity.pdbx_description
1 polymer ?
#
loop_
_entity_poly.entity_id
_entity_poly.type
_entity_poly.pdbx_seq_one_letter_code
_entity_poly.pdbx_strand_id
1 'polypeptide(L)'
;GLDWGVSHYFSTIDQDGNFEQVENPRYLRNSKERLTSLQRDLALAKKGTRTQRKLKHQIAKLHQKIARQRLDFTHKETAKLVEVAALIATERLTVKNMTRSAKGTVEKNGKMVKQKAGLNREILNTA
;
A
#
# COMPACT_ATOMS: atom_id res chain seq x y z
N GLY A 1 6.15 -20.99 7.95
CA GLY A 1 5.15 -19.97 8.33
C GLY A 1 5.42 -18.69 7.58
N LEU A 2 4.38 -17.91 7.28
CA LEU A 2 4.47 -16.62 6.60
C LEU A 2 3.85 -15.53 7.49
N ASP A 3 4.62 -14.46 7.69
CA ASP A 3 4.22 -13.27 8.42
C ASP A 3 4.21 -12.06 7.48
N TRP A 4 3.14 -11.28 7.48
CA TRP A 4 2.97 -10.14 6.57
C TRP A 4 3.23 -8.82 7.29
N GLY A 5 3.92 -7.89 6.62
CA GLY A 5 4.39 -6.67 7.26
C GLY A 5 4.19 -5.40 6.46
N VAL A 6 4.37 -4.26 7.15
CA VAL A 6 4.50 -2.94 6.51
C VAL A 6 5.95 -2.44 6.47
N SER A 7 6.85 -3.04 7.26
CA SER A 7 8.30 -2.80 7.22
C SER A 7 8.90 -3.54 6.03
N HIS A 8 8.80 -4.87 6.08
CA HIS A 8 9.03 -5.84 5.01
C HIS A 8 7.68 -6.31 4.46
N TYR A 9 7.62 -6.78 3.22
CA TYR A 9 6.38 -7.22 2.58
C TYR A 9 5.83 -8.49 3.24
N PHE A 10 6.67 -9.52 3.37
CA PHE A 10 6.45 -10.66 4.25
C PHE A 10 7.80 -11.25 4.68
N SER A 11 7.77 -12.03 5.74
CA SER A 11 8.86 -12.91 6.15
C SER A 11 8.37 -14.36 6.11
N THR A 12 9.26 -15.29 5.78
CA THR A 12 8.98 -16.72 5.84
C THR A 12 9.98 -17.45 6.73
N ILE A 13 9.51 -18.53 7.33
CA ILE A 13 10.34 -19.54 7.99
C ILE A 13 9.94 -20.91 7.47
N ASP A 14 10.87 -21.70 6.98
CA ASP A 14 10.59 -23.06 6.49
C ASP A 14 10.67 -24.11 7.61
N GLN A 15 10.59 -25.39 7.25
CA GLN A 15 10.66 -26.50 8.22
C GLN A 15 12.07 -26.73 8.77
N ASP A 16 13.10 -26.34 8.01
CA ASP A 16 14.51 -26.46 8.39
C ASP A 16 14.99 -25.27 9.23
N GLY A 17 14.12 -24.26 9.42
CA GLY A 17 14.40 -23.06 10.19
C GLY A 17 15.06 -21.94 9.38
N ASN A 18 15.11 -22.06 8.04
CA ASN A 18 15.63 -21.00 7.19
C ASN A 18 14.66 -19.83 7.19
N PHE A 19 15.21 -18.63 7.35
CA PHE A 19 14.46 -17.40 7.44
C PHE A 19 14.71 -16.52 6.22
N GLU A 20 13.64 -16.09 5.57
CA GLU A 20 13.71 -15.18 4.44
C GLU A 20 12.82 -13.96 4.66
N GLN A 21 13.30 -12.79 4.21
CA GLN A 21 12.53 -11.55 4.23
C GLN A 21 12.45 -10.97 2.83
N VAL A 22 11.23 -10.62 2.45
CA VAL A 22 10.97 -9.92 1.20
C VAL A 22 10.76 -8.44 1.49
N GLU A 23 11.58 -7.61 0.87
CA GLU A 23 11.51 -6.16 1.03
C GLU A 23 10.18 -5.58 0.54
N ASN A 24 9.72 -4.52 1.21
CA ASN A 24 8.54 -3.79 0.75
C ASN A 24 8.96 -2.72 -0.28
N PRO A 25 8.57 -2.84 -1.57
CA PRO A 25 9.03 -1.92 -2.61
C PRO A 25 8.45 -0.51 -2.46
N ARG A 26 7.40 -0.33 -1.63
CA ARG A 26 6.80 0.98 -1.28
C ARG A 26 6.49 1.87 -2.49
N TYR A 27 5.96 1.30 -3.57
CA TYR A 27 5.70 2.01 -4.85
C TYR A 27 4.93 3.34 -4.69
N LEU A 28 3.91 3.39 -3.80
CA LEU A 28 3.18 4.64 -3.55
C LEU A 28 4.07 5.69 -2.88
N ARG A 29 4.90 5.28 -1.91
CA ARG A 29 5.81 6.18 -1.18
C ARG A 29 6.82 6.79 -2.13
N ASN A 30 7.39 5.97 -3.02
CA ASN A 30 8.37 6.41 -4.02
C ASN A 30 7.74 7.36 -5.06
N SER A 31 6.43 7.21 -5.33
CA SER A 31 5.69 8.08 -6.26
C SER A 31 5.07 9.32 -5.59
N LYS A 32 5.25 9.50 -4.27
CA LYS A 32 4.54 10.52 -3.48
C LYS A 32 4.87 11.94 -3.92
N GLU A 33 6.13 12.25 -4.17
CA GLU A 33 6.56 13.59 -4.58
C GLU A 33 5.93 13.97 -5.91
N ARG A 34 5.97 13.07 -6.88
CA ARG A 34 5.34 13.29 -8.19
C ARG A 34 3.83 13.44 -8.09
N LEU A 35 3.16 12.61 -7.29
CA LEU A 35 1.72 12.75 -7.03
C LEU A 35 1.40 14.12 -6.40
N THR A 36 2.19 14.55 -5.42
CA THR A 36 1.98 15.81 -4.70
C THR A 36 2.15 17.01 -5.64
N SER A 37 3.19 16.99 -6.48
CA SER A 37 3.41 18.01 -7.52
C SER A 37 2.22 18.10 -8.49
N LEU A 38 1.79 16.96 -9.06
CA LEU A 38 0.65 16.94 -10.00
C LEU A 38 -0.66 17.39 -9.34
N GLN A 39 -0.89 17.03 -8.07
CA GLN A 39 -2.06 17.48 -7.33
C GLN A 39 -2.03 18.98 -7.05
N ARG A 40 -0.85 19.55 -6.75
CA ARG A 40 -0.67 21.00 -6.57
C ARG A 40 -0.95 21.74 -7.89
N ASP A 41 -0.41 21.25 -9.00
CA ASP A 41 -0.67 21.84 -10.32
C ASP A 41 -2.16 21.77 -10.68
N LEU A 42 -2.82 20.66 -10.35
CA LEU A 42 -4.26 20.50 -10.56
C LEU A 42 -5.09 21.50 -9.75
N ALA A 43 -4.67 21.78 -8.51
CA ALA A 43 -5.34 22.74 -7.64
C ALA A 43 -5.25 24.17 -8.15
N LEU A 44 -4.15 24.52 -8.81
CA LEU A 44 -3.93 25.83 -9.43
C LEU A 44 -4.59 25.97 -10.81
N ALA A 45 -4.90 24.87 -11.48
CA ALA A 45 -5.47 24.88 -12.82
C ALA A 45 -6.93 25.40 -12.85
N LYS A 46 -7.23 26.31 -13.79
CA LYS A 46 -8.59 26.80 -14.03
C LYS A 46 -9.53 25.65 -14.40
N LYS A 47 -10.69 25.59 -13.74
CA LYS A 47 -11.71 24.54 -13.95
C LYS A 47 -12.19 24.52 -15.40
N GLY A 48 -12.44 23.32 -15.93
CA GLY A 48 -12.99 23.10 -17.27
C GLY A 48 -11.97 23.20 -18.40
N THR A 49 -10.73 23.61 -18.13
CA THR A 49 -9.71 23.81 -19.16
C THR A 49 -9.10 22.49 -19.64
N ARG A 50 -8.51 22.51 -20.84
CA ARG A 50 -7.72 21.39 -21.39
C ARG A 50 -6.56 21.01 -20.47
N THR A 51 -5.92 21.98 -19.83
CA THR A 51 -4.83 21.76 -18.86
C THR A 51 -5.30 20.95 -17.65
N GLN A 52 -6.45 21.30 -17.08
CA GLN A 52 -7.03 20.53 -15.97
C GLN A 52 -7.30 19.07 -16.38
N ARG A 53 -7.87 18.83 -17.56
CA ARG A 53 -8.13 17.48 -18.08
C ARG A 53 -6.83 16.67 -18.25
N LYS A 54 -5.77 17.30 -18.78
CA LYS A 54 -4.44 16.68 -18.92
C LYS A 54 -3.84 16.28 -17.56
N LEU A 55 -3.89 17.16 -16.57
CA LEU A 55 -3.37 16.88 -15.22
C LEU A 55 -4.12 15.73 -14.54
N LYS A 56 -5.46 15.72 -14.63
CA LYS A 56 -6.28 14.59 -14.14
C LYS A 56 -5.88 13.27 -14.79
N HIS A 57 -5.66 13.26 -16.11
CA HIS A 57 -5.22 12.07 -16.82
C HIS A 57 -3.82 11.61 -16.38
N GLN A 58 -2.88 12.53 -16.18
CA GLN A 58 -1.54 12.20 -15.66
C GLN A 58 -1.59 11.57 -14.26
N ILE A 59 -2.41 12.13 -13.36
CA ILE A 59 -2.63 11.57 -12.02
C ILE A 59 -3.22 10.17 -12.12
N ALA A 60 -4.26 9.98 -12.94
CA ALA A 60 -4.88 8.66 -13.14
C ALA A 60 -3.88 7.63 -13.68
N LYS A 61 -3.07 8.02 -14.68
CA LYS A 61 -2.03 7.15 -15.25
C LYS A 61 -0.97 6.77 -14.22
N LEU A 62 -0.59 7.69 -13.34
CA LEU A 62 0.36 7.41 -12.26
C LEU A 62 -0.23 6.43 -11.23
N HIS A 63 -1.48 6.63 -10.81
CA HIS A 63 -2.16 5.65 -9.95
C HIS A 63 -2.26 4.27 -10.60
N GLN A 64 -2.60 4.21 -11.89
CA GLN A 64 -2.68 2.96 -12.63
C GLN A 64 -1.31 2.26 -12.71
N LYS A 65 -0.22 3.02 -12.90
CA LYS A 65 1.14 2.47 -12.88
C LYS A 65 1.47 1.86 -11.51
N ILE A 66 1.20 2.58 -10.42
CA ILE A 66 1.46 2.10 -9.06
C ILE A 66 0.65 0.82 -8.78
N ALA A 67 -0.62 0.77 -9.16
CA ALA A 67 -1.46 -0.41 -8.98
C ALA A 67 -0.92 -1.63 -9.75
N ARG A 68 -0.48 -1.42 -11.00
CA ARG A 68 0.14 -2.50 -11.81
C ARG A 68 1.46 -3.00 -11.22
N GLN A 69 2.30 -2.11 -10.71
CA GLN A 69 3.56 -2.51 -10.07
C GLN A 69 3.32 -3.34 -8.81
N ARG A 70 2.33 -2.96 -7.99
CA ARG A 70 1.92 -3.75 -6.83
C ARG A 70 1.43 -5.14 -7.24
N LEU A 71 0.53 -5.20 -8.23
CA LEU A 71 -0.03 -6.45 -8.72
C LEU A 71 1.04 -7.39 -9.26
N ASP A 72 1.93 -6.88 -10.14
CA ASP A 72 3.05 -7.63 -10.70
C ASP A 72 3.98 -8.19 -9.61
N PHE A 73 4.33 -7.36 -8.63
CA PHE A 73 5.15 -7.78 -7.50
C PHE A 73 4.48 -8.89 -6.70
N THR A 74 3.21 -8.72 -6.30
CA THR A 74 2.46 -9.75 -5.55
C THR A 74 2.34 -11.05 -6.33
N HIS A 75 2.06 -11.00 -7.63
CA HIS A 75 1.99 -12.21 -8.46
C HIS A 75 3.32 -12.95 -8.55
N LYS A 76 4.44 -12.23 -8.70
CA LYS A 76 5.77 -12.84 -8.74
C LYS A 76 6.14 -13.49 -7.43
N GLU A 77 5.92 -12.81 -6.31
CA GLU A 77 6.25 -13.36 -4.99
C GLU A 77 5.35 -14.54 -4.61
N THR A 78 4.05 -14.46 -4.90
CA THR A 78 3.14 -15.59 -4.66
C THR A 78 3.44 -16.80 -5.54
N ALA A 79 3.85 -16.60 -6.80
CA ALA A 79 4.28 -17.69 -7.67
C ALA A 79 5.50 -18.42 -7.11
N LYS A 80 6.53 -17.68 -6.66
CA LYS A 80 7.72 -18.27 -6.01
C LYS A 80 7.36 -19.09 -4.77
N LEU A 81 6.45 -18.57 -3.93
CA LEU A 81 6.03 -19.27 -2.72
C LEU A 81 5.31 -20.58 -3.04
N VAL A 82 4.42 -20.59 -4.03
CA VAL A 82 3.66 -21.80 -4.42
C VAL A 82 4.56 -22.83 -5.11
N GLU A 83 5.62 -22.41 -5.78
CA GLU A 83 6.59 -23.32 -6.42
C GLU A 83 7.38 -24.14 -5.40
N VAL A 84 7.74 -23.54 -4.26
CA VAL A 84 8.63 -24.15 -3.26
C VAL A 84 7.87 -24.78 -2.09
N ALA A 85 6.72 -24.22 -1.71
CA ALA A 85 6.01 -24.64 -0.50
C ALA A 85 4.77 -25.50 -0.80
N ALA A 86 4.78 -26.75 -0.32
CA ALA A 86 3.61 -27.65 -0.37
C ALA A 86 2.49 -27.22 0.60
N LEU A 87 2.84 -26.53 1.69
CA LEU A 87 1.90 -26.00 2.68
C LEU A 87 2.35 -24.61 3.13
N ILE A 88 1.45 -23.63 3.02
CA ILE A 88 1.69 -22.25 3.48
C ILE A 88 0.78 -21.97 4.67
N ALA A 89 1.38 -21.80 5.86
CA ALA A 89 0.67 -21.39 7.06
C ALA A 89 0.87 -19.88 7.28
N THR A 90 -0.22 -19.11 7.32
CA THR A 90 -0.21 -17.67 7.56
C THR A 90 -1.09 -17.31 8.74
N GLU A 91 -0.85 -16.16 9.36
CA GLU A 91 -1.80 -15.59 10.30
C GLU A 91 -3.10 -15.14 9.62
N ARG A 92 -4.19 -15.13 10.39
CA ARG A 92 -5.50 -14.62 9.95
C ARG A 92 -5.62 -13.14 10.28
N LEU A 93 -5.24 -12.27 9.34
CA LEU A 93 -5.40 -10.83 9.50
C LEU A 93 -6.77 -10.32 9.10
N THR A 94 -7.41 -9.55 9.99
CA THR A 94 -8.64 -8.82 9.68
C THR A 94 -8.30 -7.39 9.22
N VAL A 95 -7.76 -7.25 8.01
CA VAL A 95 -7.26 -5.97 7.45
C VAL A 95 -8.29 -4.83 7.57
N LYS A 96 -9.58 -5.13 7.38
CA LYS A 96 -10.68 -4.16 7.58
C LYS A 96 -10.71 -3.57 8.99
N ASN A 97 -10.54 -4.39 10.02
CA ASN A 97 -10.52 -3.93 11.41
C ASN A 97 -9.21 -3.21 11.73
N MET A 98 -8.09 -3.73 11.21
CA MET A 98 -6.78 -3.12 11.36
C MET A 98 -6.70 -1.74 10.71
N THR A 99 -7.50 -1.45 9.68
CA THR A 99 -7.49 -0.17 8.95
C THR A 99 -8.60 0.79 9.40
N ARG A 100 -9.30 0.48 10.50
CA ARG A 100 -10.32 1.38 11.05
C ARG A 100 -9.70 2.72 11.45
N SER A 101 -10.44 3.80 11.17
CA SER A 101 -10.05 5.15 11.56
C SER A 101 -10.03 5.31 13.08
N ALA A 102 -9.05 6.04 13.60
CA ALA A 102 -8.99 6.42 15.00
C ALA A 102 -9.71 7.75 15.31
N LYS A 103 -10.42 8.37 14.34
CA LYS A 103 -11.01 9.72 14.48
C LYS A 103 -11.97 9.89 15.66
N GLY A 104 -12.62 8.81 16.11
CA GLY A 104 -13.63 8.86 17.17
C GLY A 104 -14.94 9.52 16.71
N THR A 105 -15.74 9.97 17.68
CA THR A 105 -17.02 10.67 17.47
C THR A 105 -16.89 12.14 17.84
N VAL A 106 -17.95 12.94 17.60
CA VAL A 106 -18.00 14.36 18.00
C VAL A 106 -17.93 14.49 19.53
N GLU A 107 -18.59 13.59 20.26
CA GLU A 107 -18.61 13.57 21.73
C GLU A 107 -17.29 13.05 22.33
N LYS A 108 -16.63 12.11 21.65
CA LYS A 108 -15.36 11.54 22.10
C LYS A 108 -14.34 11.55 20.97
N ASN A 109 -13.54 12.61 20.95
CA ASN A 109 -12.47 12.79 19.99
C ASN A 109 -11.43 11.66 20.06
N GLY A 110 -11.00 11.23 18.88
CA GLY A 110 -9.94 10.26 18.69
C GLY A 110 -8.55 10.76 19.09
N LYS A 111 -7.69 9.84 19.53
CA LYS A 111 -6.25 10.10 19.76
C LYS A 111 -5.42 9.47 18.65
N MET A 112 -4.22 10.01 18.40
CA MET A 112 -3.25 9.46 17.43
C MET A 112 -3.79 9.32 15.99
N VAL A 113 -4.79 10.13 15.61
CA VAL A 113 -5.51 10.00 14.33
C VAL A 113 -4.57 10.11 13.13
N LYS A 114 -3.63 11.06 13.15
CA LYS A 114 -2.65 11.26 12.07
C LYS A 114 -1.70 10.07 11.93
N GLN A 115 -1.19 9.55 13.04
CA GLN A 115 -0.32 8.37 13.07
C GLN A 115 -1.07 7.15 12.54
N LYS A 116 -2.32 6.93 13.01
CA LYS A 116 -3.16 5.83 12.55
C LYS A 116 -3.49 5.94 11.06
N ALA A 117 -3.81 7.12 10.56
CA ALA A 117 -4.06 7.34 9.14
C ALA A 117 -2.82 7.03 8.28
N GLY A 118 -1.62 7.39 8.76
CA GLY A 118 -0.36 7.02 8.13
C GLY A 118 -0.16 5.50 8.08
N LEU A 119 -0.32 4.82 9.21
CA LEU A 119 -0.22 3.36 9.29
C LEU A 119 -1.25 2.66 8.39
N ASN A 120 -2.52 3.09 8.43
CA ASN A 120 -3.57 2.52 7.59
C ASN A 120 -3.23 2.66 6.10
N ARG A 121 -2.62 3.77 5.70
CA ARG A 121 -2.19 3.96 4.32
C ARG A 121 -1.10 2.95 3.94
N GLU A 122 -0.12 2.70 4.80
CA GLU A 122 0.92 1.70 4.52
C GLU A 122 0.32 0.28 4.49
N ILE A 123 -0.56 -0.08 5.43
CA ILE A 123 -1.27 -1.37 5.44
C ILE A 123 -2.03 -1.59 4.12
N LEU A 124 -2.83 -0.61 3.69
CA LEU A 124 -3.63 -0.70 2.45
C LEU A 124 -2.82 -0.65 1.15
N ASN A 125 -1.56 -0.21 1.22
CA ASN A 125 -0.66 -0.27 0.07
C ASN A 125 0.04 -1.61 -0.06
N THR A 126 0.07 -2.38 1.02
CA THR A 126 0.77 -3.67 1.06
C THR A 126 -0.22 -4.83 0.98
N ALA A 127 -1.44 -4.66 1.49
CA ALA A 127 -2.59 -5.53 1.29
C ALA A 127 -3.31 -5.21 -0.02
#